data_AF-A0A2J0MA58-F1
#
_entry.id   AF-A0A2J0MA58-F1
#
_cell.length_a   1.000
_cell.length_b   1.000
_cell.length_c   1.000
_cell.angle_alpha   90.00
_cell.angle_beta   90.00
_cell.angle_gamma   90.00
#
_symmetry.space_group_name_H-M   'P 1'
#
loop_
_entity.id
_entity.type
_entity.pdbx_description
1 polymer ?
#
loop_
_entity_poly.entity_id
_entity_poly.type
_entity_poly.pdbx_seq_one_letter_code
_entity_poly.pdbx_strand_id
1 'polypeptide(L)'
;MKITTKFLIGLAILIVLSPLGLLLPEHFMAGSAWGEWGMDEMQKLVGYIPQGLERLSNIWSAPFPDYAFKGWEEKGLLHFSFAYIMSAIIGIAIVVILALLIGRMLSRKGE
;
A
#
# COMPACT_ATOMS: atom_id res chain seq x y z
N MET A 1 -21.87 -18.53 22.31
CA MET A 1 -20.50 -18.06 21.96
C MET A 1 -20.30 -16.66 22.50
N LYS A 2 -19.15 -16.36 23.11
CA LYS A 2 -18.82 -15.01 23.60
C LYS A 2 -18.76 -14.02 22.43
N ILE A 3 -19.05 -12.75 22.68
CA ILE A 3 -18.98 -11.68 21.66
C ILE A 3 -17.60 -11.65 20.98
N THR A 4 -16.53 -11.87 21.75
CA THR A 4 -15.16 -12.00 21.29
C THR A 4 -14.99 -13.11 20.26
N THR A 5 -15.61 -14.27 20.47
CA THR A 5 -15.51 -15.40 19.54
C THR A 5 -16.22 -15.09 18.22
N LYS A 6 -17.38 -14.43 18.27
CA LYS A 6 -18.09 -13.98 17.05
C LYS A 6 -17.29 -12.95 16.27
N PHE A 7 -16.68 -12.00 16.98
CA PHE A 7 -15.78 -11.00 16.39
C PHE A 7 -14.58 -11.66 15.71
N LEU A 8 -13.90 -12.58 16.40
CA LEU A 8 -12.74 -13.30 15.83
C LEU A 8 -13.09 -14.11 14.60
N ILE A 9 -14.27 -14.75 14.57
CA ILE A 9 -14.75 -15.47 13.39
C ILE A 9 -15.00 -14.50 12.23
N GLY A 10 -15.68 -13.37 12.50
CA GLY A 10 -15.88 -12.34 11.49
C GLY A 10 -14.55 -11.83 10.92
N LEU A 11 -13.57 -11.57 11.78
CA LEU A 11 -12.24 -11.15 11.37
C LEU A 11 -11.52 -12.21 10.54
N ALA A 12 -11.58 -13.48 10.95
CA ALA A 12 -11.00 -14.58 10.21
C ALA A 12 -11.62 -14.71 8.81
N ILE A 13 -12.94 -14.56 8.69
CA ILE A 13 -13.63 -14.55 7.39
C ILE A 13 -13.10 -13.38 6.53
N LEU A 14 -12.99 -12.18 7.08
CA LEU A 14 -12.48 -11.02 6.35
C LEU A 14 -11.04 -11.21 5.88
N ILE A 15 -10.17 -11.82 6.70
CA ILE A 15 -8.79 -12.15 6.31
C ILE A 15 -8.76 -13.12 5.13
N VAL A 16 -9.63 -14.12 5.12
CA VAL A 16 -9.71 -15.10 4.02
C VAL A 16 -10.29 -14.45 2.75
N LEU A 17 -11.21 -13.50 2.89
CA LEU A 17 -11.82 -12.81 1.76
C LEU A 17 -10.95 -11.67 1.20
N SER A 18 -10.02 -11.10 1.97
CA SER A 18 -9.21 -9.95 1.53
C SER A 18 -8.42 -10.17 0.24
N PRO A 19 -7.83 -11.36 -0.05
CA PRO A 19 -7.11 -11.59 -1.30
C PRO A 19 -8.01 -11.53 -2.53
N LEU A 20 -9.33 -11.72 -2.38
CA LEU A 20 -10.27 -11.65 -3.51
C LEU A 20 -10.28 -10.26 -4.16
N GLY A 21 -9.94 -9.20 -3.41
CA GLY A 21 -9.83 -7.85 -3.95
C GLY A 21 -8.72 -7.69 -5.00
N LEU A 22 -7.72 -8.56 -4.99
CA LEU A 22 -6.64 -8.60 -5.98
C LEU A 22 -6.86 -9.72 -7.02
N LEU A 23 -7.29 -10.89 -6.55
CA LEU A 23 -7.47 -12.07 -7.41
C LEU A 23 -8.61 -11.90 -8.43
N LEU A 24 -9.72 -11.27 -8.05
CA LEU A 24 -10.84 -11.09 -8.97
C LEU A 24 -10.51 -10.09 -10.09
N PRO A 25 -9.97 -8.89 -9.82
CA PRO A 25 -9.57 -7.99 -10.90
C PRO A 25 -8.51 -8.57 -11.83
N GLU A 26 -7.54 -9.30 -11.29
CA GLU A 26 -6.52 -9.99 -12.09
C GLU A 26 -7.16 -11.09 -12.97
N HIS A 27 -8.03 -11.93 -12.40
CA HIS A 27 -8.66 -13.03 -13.12
C HIS A 27 -9.63 -12.57 -14.21
N PHE A 28 -10.40 -11.51 -13.95
CA PHE A 28 -11.39 -10.97 -14.90
C PHE A 28 -10.85 -9.85 -15.78
N MET A 29 -9.55 -9.53 -15.69
CA MET A 29 -8.92 -8.40 -16.40
C MET A 29 -9.64 -7.07 -16.16
N ALA A 30 -10.15 -6.86 -14.94
CA ALA A 30 -10.94 -5.69 -14.57
C ALA A 30 -10.08 -4.46 -14.19
N GLY A 31 -8.76 -4.54 -14.36
CA GLY A 31 -7.80 -3.50 -14.01
C GLY A 31 -7.37 -3.58 -12.54
N SER A 32 -7.04 -2.43 -11.95
CA SER A 32 -6.54 -2.34 -10.57
C SER A 32 -7.58 -2.67 -9.50
N ALA A 33 -7.10 -2.98 -8.31
CA ALA A 33 -7.93 -3.25 -7.15
C ALA A 33 -8.83 -2.06 -6.79
N TRP A 34 -9.99 -2.38 -6.21
CA TRP A 34 -10.97 -1.36 -5.85
C TRP A 34 -10.38 -0.36 -4.85
N GLY A 35 -10.31 0.91 -5.24
CA GLY A 35 -9.73 1.98 -4.43
C GLY A 35 -8.25 2.27 -4.70
N GLU A 36 -7.56 1.48 -5.52
CA GLU A 36 -6.15 1.65 -5.86
C GLU A 36 -5.91 2.30 -7.23
N TRP A 37 -6.93 2.96 -7.79
CA TRP A 37 -6.83 3.52 -9.15
C TRP A 37 -5.93 4.75 -9.25
N GLY A 38 -5.11 4.76 -10.30
CA GLY A 38 -4.35 5.94 -10.72
C GLY A 38 -5.19 6.99 -11.47
N MET A 39 -4.61 8.16 -11.75
CA MET A 39 -5.27 9.23 -12.53
C MET A 39 -5.70 8.75 -13.92
N ASP A 40 -4.83 8.01 -14.61
CA ASP A 40 -5.09 7.50 -15.96
C ASP A 40 -6.22 6.47 -15.97
N GLU A 41 -6.31 5.65 -14.93
CA GLU A 41 -7.37 4.66 -14.77
C GLU A 41 -8.71 5.34 -14.43
N MET A 42 -8.70 6.34 -13.55
CA MET A 42 -9.89 7.14 -13.27
C MET A 42 -10.40 7.83 -14.52
N GLN A 43 -9.52 8.39 -15.35
CA GLN A 43 -9.93 8.96 -16.64
C GLN A 43 -10.58 7.92 -17.56
N LYS A 44 -10.07 6.69 -17.61
CA LYS A 44 -10.66 5.60 -18.41
C LYS A 44 -12.00 5.12 -17.84
N LEU A 45 -12.14 5.06 -16.53
CA LEU A 45 -13.34 4.53 -15.85
C LEU A 45 -14.51 5.52 -15.87
N VAL A 46 -14.24 6.80 -15.59
CA VAL A 46 -15.29 7.81 -15.41
C VAL A 46 -15.25 8.93 -16.45
N GLY A 47 -14.27 8.94 -17.36
CA GLY A 47 -14.16 9.91 -18.45
C GLY A 47 -13.47 11.24 -18.08
N TYR A 48 -13.04 11.41 -16.82
CA TYR A 48 -12.33 12.61 -16.35
C TYR A 48 -11.45 12.29 -15.13
N ILE A 49 -10.52 13.19 -14.83
CA ILE A 49 -9.68 13.11 -13.62
C ILE A 49 -10.32 14.00 -12.54
N PRO A 50 -10.71 13.45 -11.36
CA PRO A 50 -11.22 14.27 -10.27
C PRO A 50 -10.19 15.31 -9.80
N GLN A 51 -10.60 16.57 -9.66
CA GLN A 51 -9.70 17.67 -9.32
C GLN A 51 -8.93 17.45 -8.00
N GLY A 52 -9.57 16.82 -7.01
CA GLY A 52 -8.91 16.48 -5.75
C GLY A 52 -7.78 15.46 -5.94
N LEU A 53 -8.00 14.47 -6.81
CA LEU A 53 -7.01 13.44 -7.13
C LEU A 53 -5.81 14.06 -7.86
N GLU A 54 -6.07 14.89 -8.86
CA GLU A 54 -5.02 15.60 -9.63
C GLU A 54 -4.17 16.51 -8.72
N ARG A 55 -4.78 17.21 -7.77
CA ARG A 55 -4.04 18.09 -6.86
C ARG A 55 -3.17 17.30 -5.90
N LEU A 56 -3.69 16.21 -5.34
CA LEU A 56 -3.00 15.43 -4.31
C LEU A 56 -1.91 14.51 -4.89
N SER A 57 -2.13 13.93 -6.07
CA SER A 57 -1.17 13.04 -6.74
C SER A 57 0.15 13.76 -7.06
N ASN A 58 0.11 15.06 -7.34
CA ASN A 58 1.28 15.88 -7.66
C ASN A 58 2.09 16.32 -6.43
N ILE A 59 1.58 16.16 -5.21
CA ILE A 59 2.28 16.61 -3.98
C ILE A 59 3.45 15.69 -3.63
N TRP A 60 3.31 14.40 -3.91
CA TRP A 60 4.26 13.39 -3.51
C TRP A 60 4.40 12.30 -4.56
N SER A 61 5.63 12.09 -5.03
CA SER A 61 5.99 10.93 -5.84
C SER A 61 6.81 9.98 -4.99
N ALA A 62 6.37 8.72 -4.91
CA ALA A 62 7.11 7.70 -4.18
C ALA A 62 8.51 7.53 -4.79
N PRO A 63 9.59 7.46 -3.98
CA PRO A 63 10.95 7.25 -4.49
C PRO A 63 11.12 5.94 -5.27
N PHE A 64 10.35 4.91 -4.90
CA PHE A 64 10.31 3.60 -5.56
C PHE A 64 8.85 3.25 -5.87
N PRO A 65 8.29 3.78 -6.98
CA PRO A 65 6.94 3.42 -7.40
C PRO A 65 6.88 1.92 -7.67
N ASP A 66 5.74 1.31 -7.34
CA ASP A 66 5.46 -0.12 -7.53
C ASP A 66 6.48 -1.06 -6.89
N TYR A 67 7.23 -0.56 -5.91
CA TYR A 67 8.30 -1.29 -5.22
C TYR A 67 9.37 -1.86 -6.17
N ALA A 68 9.58 -1.21 -7.32
CA ALA A 68 10.52 -1.63 -8.34
C ALA A 68 11.69 -0.65 -8.48
N PHE A 69 12.88 -1.17 -8.76
CA PHE A 69 13.99 -0.34 -9.22
C PHE A 69 13.85 -0.07 -10.71
N LYS A 70 14.10 1.19 -11.12
CA LYS A 70 14.05 1.59 -12.53
C LYS A 70 14.94 0.69 -13.39
N GLY A 71 14.38 0.07 -14.43
CA GLY A 71 15.08 -0.87 -15.32
C GLY A 71 15.15 -2.31 -14.82
N TRP A 72 14.44 -2.67 -13.74
CA TRP A 72 14.26 -4.06 -13.30
C TRP A 72 12.92 -4.66 -13.73
N GLU A 73 12.08 -3.88 -14.42
CA GLU A 73 10.75 -4.29 -14.88
C GLU A 73 10.78 -5.54 -15.78
N GLU A 74 11.87 -5.73 -16.54
CA GLU A 74 12.04 -6.88 -17.44
C GLU A 74 12.80 -8.06 -16.81
N LYS A 75 13.28 -7.94 -15.56
CA LYS A 75 14.21 -8.91 -14.95
C LYS A 75 13.53 -10.08 -14.21
N GLY A 76 12.22 -10.21 -14.32
CA GLY A 76 11.43 -11.33 -13.78
C GLY A 76 11.15 -11.26 -12.27
N LEU A 77 10.31 -12.20 -11.80
CA LEU A 77 9.67 -12.18 -10.47
C LEU A 77 10.64 -12.11 -9.27
N LEU A 78 11.84 -12.69 -9.38
CA LEU A 78 12.81 -12.68 -8.29
C LEU A 78 13.32 -11.26 -7.97
N HIS A 79 13.50 -10.43 -8.99
CA HIS A 79 13.97 -9.07 -8.84
C HIS A 79 12.90 -8.16 -8.23
N PHE A 80 11.63 -8.35 -8.62
CA PHE A 80 10.49 -7.67 -8.02
C PHE A 80 10.33 -8.04 -6.54
N SER A 81 10.34 -9.33 -6.21
CA SER A 81 10.26 -9.80 -4.82
C SER A 81 11.40 -9.24 -3.96
N PHE A 82 12.62 -9.18 -4.50
CA PHE A 82 13.75 -8.59 -3.79
C PHE A 82 13.56 -7.09 -3.55
N ALA A 83 13.20 -6.32 -4.58
CA ALA A 83 12.97 -4.88 -4.45
C ALA A 83 11.82 -4.57 -3.47
N TYR A 84 10.76 -5.37 -3.49
CA TYR A 84 9.65 -5.31 -2.53
C TYR A 84 10.12 -5.53 -1.08
N ILE A 85 10.86 -6.62 -0.82
CA ILE A 85 11.39 -6.93 0.52
C ILE A 85 12.34 -5.82 0.99
N MET A 86 13.23 -5.35 0.11
CA MET A 86 14.16 -4.26 0.44
C MET A 86 13.43 -2.97 0.78
N SER A 87 12.39 -2.61 0.01
CA SER A 87 11.55 -1.46 0.31
C SER A 87 10.86 -1.59 1.67
N ALA A 88 10.36 -2.78 2.01
CA ALA A 88 9.76 -3.05 3.31
C ALA A 88 10.77 -2.87 4.46
N ILE A 89 11.99 -3.42 4.32
CA ILE A 89 13.05 -3.28 5.32
C ILE A 89 13.42 -1.80 5.54
N ILE A 90 13.60 -1.05 4.46
CA ILE A 90 13.94 0.38 4.52
C ILE A 90 12.80 1.16 5.18
N GLY A 91 11.55 0.91 4.78
CA GLY A 91 10.37 1.56 5.35
C GLY A 91 10.26 1.30 6.86
N ILE A 92 10.40 0.05 7.30
CA ILE A 92 10.38 -0.32 8.72
C ILE A 92 11.50 0.40 9.48
N ALA A 93 12.73 0.39 8.96
CA ALA A 93 13.86 1.04 9.60
C ALA A 93 13.63 2.55 9.80
N ILE A 94 13.12 3.23 8.77
CA ILE A 94 12.78 4.66 8.86
C ILE A 94 11.70 4.90 9.92
N VAL A 95 10.61 4.13 9.93
CA VAL A 95 9.53 4.27 10.90
C VAL A 95 10.04 4.07 12.34
N VAL A 96 10.84 3.03 12.57
CA VAL A 96 11.42 2.75 13.90
C VAL A 96 12.33 3.90 14.35
N ILE A 97 13.22 4.39 13.47
CA ILE A 97 14.12 5.50 13.79
C ILE A 97 13.32 6.75 14.14
N LEU A 98 12.31 7.11 13.33
CA LEU A 98 11.47 8.27 13.58
C LEU A 98 10.69 8.14 14.90
N ALA A 99 10.12 6.97 15.17
CA ALA A 99 9.41 6.72 16.43
C ALA A 99 10.34 6.86 17.64
N LEU A 100 11.57 6.35 17.58
CA LEU A 100 12.56 6.50 18.63
C LEU A 100 13.01 7.96 18.82
N LEU A 101 13.20 8.71 17.73
CA LEU A 101 13.56 10.12 17.79
C LEU A 101 12.45 10.97 18.41
N ILE A 102 11.21 10.79 17.97
CA ILE A 102 10.04 11.47 18.53
C ILE A 102 9.88 11.12 20.01
N GLY A 103 9.97 9.83 20.35
CA GLY A 103 9.90 9.36 21.74
C GLY A 103 10.98 10.00 22.63
N ARG A 104 12.22 10.09 22.14
CA ARG A 104 13.31 10.78 22.86
C ARG A 104 13.06 12.27 23.04
N MET A 105 12.55 12.95 22.01
CA MET A 105 12.24 14.39 22.09
C MET A 105 11.11 14.68 23.09
N LEU A 106 10.08 13.83 23.10
CA LEU A 106 8.95 13.98 24.03
C LEU A 106 9.36 13.64 25.47
N SER A 107 10.15 12.59 25.67
CA SER A 107 10.63 12.19 27.01
C SER A 107 11.57 13.23 27.63
N ARG A 108 12.34 13.96 26.83
CA ARG A 108 13.25 15.02 27.31
C ARG A 108 12.55 16.31 27.73
N LYS A 109 11.26 16.48 27.42
CA LYS A 109 10.49 17.69 27.74
C LYS A 109 9.72 17.58 29.07
N GLY A 110 9.83 16.42 29.74
CA GLY A 110 9.22 16.13 31.04
C GLY A 110 10.22 16.09 32.21
N GLU A 111 11.50 16.39 31.96
CA GLU A 111 12.50 16.78 32.96
C GLU A 111 12.76 18.28 32.84
#